data_AF-A1AUK3-F1
#
_entry.id   AF-A1AUK3-F1
#
_cell.length_a   1.000
_cell.length_b   1.000
_cell.length_c   1.000
_cell.angle_alpha   90.00
_cell.angle_beta   90.00
_cell.angle_gamma   90.00
#
_symmetry.space_group_name_H-M   'P 1'
#
loop_
_entity.id
_entity.type
_entity.pdbx_description
1 polymer ?
#
loop_
_entity_poly.entity_id
_entity_poly.type
_entity_poly.pdbx_seq_one_letter_code
_entity_poly.pdbx_strand_id
1 'polypeptide(L)'
;MVRPLLVIIAILCSCLLPSASPYRQIMAATEEGVDPKKGGGTDQPLSASRAAREEKAIQDARRQQLAEREAALAAKEQELKKLGTRLELQIKSLDESKKRLDDSVKVKKLLQDEKQKKMIAVFKKMRPEQAGQLMDKLEEDKAIFLLNQMDTKTVSKLVPYLKQPRVVKWITENLKGMP
;
A
#
# COMPACT_ATOMS: atom_id res chain seq x y z
N MET A 1 -21.65 11.50 18.10
CA MET A 1 -20.29 12.00 17.80
C MET A 1 -20.06 12.07 16.28
N VAL A 2 -20.68 13.03 15.57
CA VAL A 2 -20.53 13.16 14.10
C VAL A 2 -20.34 14.63 13.66
N ARG A 3 -20.20 15.56 14.62
CA ARG A 3 -20.09 16.99 14.37
C ARG A 3 -18.71 17.52 13.92
N PRO A 4 -17.56 16.82 14.05
CA PRO A 4 -16.29 17.39 13.60
C PRO A 4 -15.98 17.15 12.11
N LEU A 5 -16.69 16.25 11.42
CA LEU A 5 -16.40 15.90 10.01
C LEU A 5 -16.94 16.93 9.00
N LEU A 6 -18.01 17.65 9.33
CA LEU A 6 -18.66 18.62 8.44
C LEU A 6 -17.91 19.95 8.33
N VAL A 7 -17.11 20.30 9.32
CA VAL A 7 -16.32 21.55 9.33
C VAL A 7 -15.08 21.44 8.42
N ILE A 8 -14.52 20.24 8.27
CA ILE A 8 -13.32 20.00 7.45
C ILE A 8 -13.68 20.02 5.94
N ILE A 9 -14.88 19.58 5.57
CA ILE A 9 -15.37 19.62 4.19
C ILE A 9 -15.72 21.06 3.75
N ALA A 10 -16.19 21.90 4.69
CA ALA A 10 -16.45 23.32 4.40
C ALA A 10 -15.16 24.13 4.20
N ILE A 11 -14.06 23.77 4.85
CA ILE A 11 -12.76 24.45 4.72
C ILE A 11 -12.02 24.04 3.43
N LEU A 12 -12.28 22.83 2.90
CA LEU A 12 -11.69 22.36 1.65
C LEU A 12 -12.41 22.85 0.37
N CYS A 13 -13.60 23.43 0.49
CA CYS A 13 -14.38 23.93 -0.65
C CYS A 13 -14.20 25.45 -0.93
N SER A 14 -13.48 26.18 -0.07
CA SER A 14 -13.24 27.62 -0.24
C SER A 14 -11.92 27.99 -0.93
N CYS A 15 -11.11 27.01 -1.36
CA CYS A 15 -9.80 27.25 -1.99
C CYS A 15 -9.79 27.03 -3.52
N LEU A 16 -10.95 26.91 -4.17
CA LEU A 16 -11.07 26.57 -5.59
C LEU A 16 -11.82 27.61 -6.43
N LEU A 17 -11.71 28.89 -6.06
CA LEU A 17 -12.12 30.00 -6.93
C LEU A 17 -11.00 31.05 -7.02
N PRO A 18 -10.13 30.99 -8.04
CA PRO A 18 -9.50 32.19 -8.55
C PRO A 18 -10.60 33.04 -9.22
N SER A 19 -11.11 33.99 -8.45
CA SER A 19 -11.69 35.21 -8.97
C SER A 19 -10.59 36.04 -9.67
N ALA A 20 -11.02 36.87 -10.62
CA ALA A 20 -10.23 37.83 -11.39
C ALA A 20 -9.48 37.30 -12.63
N SER A 21 -10.27 37.24 -13.71
CA SER A 21 -9.83 37.40 -15.10
C SER A 21 -9.00 38.67 -15.31
N PRO A 22 -7.84 38.62 -15.99
CA PRO A 22 -7.20 39.81 -16.54
C PRO A 22 -7.62 40.09 -18.00
N TYR A 23 -8.64 39.41 -18.53
CA TYR A 23 -8.96 39.46 -19.97
C TYR A 23 -10.04 40.49 -20.38
N ARG A 24 -10.45 41.40 -19.49
CA ARG A 24 -11.56 42.34 -19.75
C ARG A 24 -11.18 43.81 -19.56
N GLN A 25 -10.02 44.23 -20.06
CA GLN A 25 -9.67 45.65 -20.07
C GLN A 25 -8.84 46.06 -21.29
N ILE A 26 -9.33 45.73 -22.49
CA ILE A 26 -8.94 46.41 -23.73
C ILE A 26 -10.18 46.47 -24.63
N MET A 27 -11.16 47.32 -24.30
CA MET A 27 -12.17 47.84 -25.25
C MET A 27 -12.93 48.99 -24.55
N ALA A 28 -12.30 50.14 -24.43
CA ALA A 28 -12.96 51.43 -24.23
C ALA A 28 -11.93 52.55 -24.44
N ALA A 29 -12.34 53.60 -25.15
CA ALA A 29 -11.53 54.72 -25.67
C ALA A 29 -10.76 54.32 -26.95
N THR A 30 -11.02 54.85 -28.14
CA THR A 30 -11.56 56.17 -28.51
C THR A 30 -12.11 56.11 -29.95
N GLU A 31 -13.35 56.53 -30.15
CA GLU A 31 -13.74 57.23 -31.39
C GLU A 31 -13.83 58.71 -31.03
N GLU A 32 -12.84 59.50 -31.44
CA GLU A 32 -13.06 60.88 -31.86
C GLU A 32 -12.18 61.11 -33.08
N GLY A 33 -12.81 61.53 -34.17
CA GLY A 33 -12.17 61.77 -35.45
C GLY A 33 -11.24 62.98 -35.41
N VAL A 34 -10.10 62.84 -36.10
CA VAL A 34 -9.35 63.98 -36.62
C VAL A 34 -8.90 63.66 -38.04
N ASP A 35 -9.28 64.56 -38.94
CA ASP A 35 -9.00 64.69 -40.37
C ASP A 35 -7.53 64.43 -40.76
N PRO A 36 -7.23 63.84 -41.94
CA PRO A 36 -5.88 63.50 -42.34
C PRO A 36 -5.16 64.69 -42.97
N LYS A 37 -4.20 65.29 -42.26
CA LYS A 37 -3.30 66.29 -42.86
C LYS A 37 -1.91 65.69 -43.18
N LYS A 38 -1.76 65.48 -44.48
CA LYS A 38 -0.56 65.23 -45.29
C LYS A 38 0.71 65.97 -44.83
N GLY A 39 1.78 65.20 -44.62
CA GLY A 39 3.20 65.60 -44.61
C GLY A 39 4.01 64.32 -44.35
N GLY A 40 4.88 63.81 -45.22
CA GLY A 40 5.86 64.49 -46.07
C GLY A 40 7.19 64.58 -45.31
N GLY A 41 7.89 63.45 -45.14
CA GLY A 41 9.19 63.41 -44.44
C GLY A 41 9.76 61.99 -44.31
N THR A 42 10.84 61.75 -45.04
CA THR A 42 11.71 60.56 -45.11
C THR A 42 12.17 60.06 -43.73
N ASP A 43 11.78 58.85 -43.31
CA ASP A 43 12.39 58.15 -42.15
C ASP A 43 12.15 56.61 -42.13
N GLN A 44 12.15 55.98 -43.31
CA GLN A 44 11.72 54.58 -43.47
C GLN A 44 12.74 53.41 -43.28
N PRO A 45 14.08 53.58 -43.05
CA PRO A 45 14.95 52.42 -42.81
C PRO A 45 15.16 52.03 -41.33
N LEU A 46 15.05 52.96 -40.38
CA LEU A 46 15.44 52.72 -38.98
C LEU A 46 14.34 52.05 -38.13
N SER A 47 13.07 52.36 -38.41
CA SER A 47 11.90 51.80 -37.71
C SER A 47 11.70 50.31 -38.00
N ALA A 48 11.79 49.90 -39.26
CA ALA A 48 11.68 48.49 -39.66
C ALA A 48 12.82 47.62 -39.09
N SER A 49 14.02 48.19 -38.94
CA SER A 49 15.18 47.50 -38.35
C SER A 49 15.02 47.29 -36.83
N ARG A 50 14.39 48.23 -36.11
CA ARG A 50 14.05 48.07 -34.68
C ARG A 50 12.98 47.00 -34.47
N ALA A 51 11.89 47.06 -35.24
CA ALA A 51 10.81 46.07 -35.16
C ALA A 51 11.31 44.64 -35.43
N ALA A 52 12.20 44.45 -36.41
CA ALA A 52 12.81 43.15 -36.69
C ALA A 52 13.73 42.65 -35.55
N ARG A 53 14.43 43.55 -34.86
CA ARG A 53 15.26 43.20 -33.69
C ARG A 53 14.41 42.84 -32.48
N GLU A 54 13.31 43.55 -32.25
CA GLU A 54 12.37 43.28 -31.16
C GLU A 54 11.65 41.94 -31.36
N GLU A 55 11.17 41.65 -32.58
CA GLU A 55 10.57 40.36 -32.91
C GLU A 55 11.57 39.21 -32.70
N LYS A 56 12.82 39.38 -33.14
CA LYS A 56 13.87 38.39 -32.91
C LYS A 56 14.14 38.18 -31.41
N ALA A 57 14.18 39.26 -30.62
CA ALA A 57 14.38 39.17 -29.17
C ALA A 57 13.23 38.41 -28.48
N ILE A 58 11.98 38.63 -28.92
CA ILE A 58 10.80 37.90 -28.43
C ILE A 58 10.88 36.42 -28.79
N GLN A 59 11.30 36.09 -30.03
CA GLN A 59 11.46 34.69 -30.46
C GLN A 59 12.59 33.99 -29.70
N ASP A 60 13.72 34.66 -29.49
CA ASP A 60 14.84 34.12 -28.73
C ASP A 60 14.45 33.89 -27.26
N ALA A 61 13.71 34.83 -26.65
CA ALA A 61 13.18 34.66 -25.29
C ALA A 61 12.19 33.47 -25.19
N ARG A 62 11.31 33.28 -26.18
CA ARG A 62 10.41 32.12 -26.23
C ARG A 62 11.17 30.81 -26.37
N ARG A 63 12.22 30.78 -27.20
CA ARG A 63 13.07 29.59 -27.38
C ARG A 63 13.80 29.25 -26.08
N GLN A 64 14.30 30.24 -25.35
CA GLN A 64 14.94 30.02 -24.05
C GLN A 64 13.95 29.45 -23.03
N GLN A 65 12.74 30.02 -22.93
CA GLN A 65 11.71 29.50 -22.02
C GLN A 65 11.28 28.06 -22.35
N LEU A 66 11.20 27.72 -23.64
CA LEU A 66 10.91 26.34 -24.06
C LEU A 66 12.06 25.40 -23.70
N ALA A 67 13.31 25.79 -23.97
CA ALA A 67 14.48 25.00 -23.63
C ALA A 67 14.60 24.76 -22.11
N GLU A 68 14.32 25.78 -21.29
CA GLU A 68 14.30 25.66 -19.82
C GLU A 68 13.21 24.69 -19.35
N ARG A 69 12.01 24.77 -19.94
CA ARG A 69 10.91 23.85 -19.61
C ARG A 69 11.22 22.41 -20.02
N GLU A 70 11.79 22.22 -21.21
CA GLU A 70 12.21 20.90 -21.69
C GLU A 70 13.31 20.30 -20.80
N ALA A 71 14.31 21.11 -20.41
CA ALA A 71 15.35 20.67 -19.49
C ALA A 71 14.77 20.29 -18.11
N ALA A 72 13.85 21.09 -17.57
CA ALA A 72 13.18 20.80 -16.30
C ALA A 72 12.30 19.54 -16.37
N LEU A 73 11.61 19.30 -17.48
CA LEU A 73 10.83 18.10 -17.71
C LEU A 73 11.74 16.87 -17.83
N ALA A 74 12.82 16.95 -18.61
CA ALA A 74 13.79 15.87 -18.75
C ALA A 74 14.42 15.48 -17.40
N ALA A 75 14.74 16.47 -16.55
CA ALA A 75 15.25 16.21 -15.20
C ALA A 75 14.22 15.46 -14.33
N LYS A 76 12.95 15.88 -14.35
CA LYS A 76 11.87 15.21 -13.62
C LYS A 76 11.61 13.79 -14.13
N GLU A 77 11.65 13.58 -15.44
CA GLU A 77 11.50 12.23 -16.02
C GLU A 77 12.62 11.29 -15.57
N GLN A 78 13.87 11.79 -15.53
CA GLN A 78 14.99 11.00 -15.03
C GLN A 78 14.84 10.67 -13.55
N GLU A 79 14.37 11.61 -12.73
CA GLU A 79 14.09 11.37 -11.32
C GLU A 79 12.98 10.32 -11.13
N LEU A 80 11.87 10.46 -11.85
CA LEU A 80 10.77 9.51 -11.82
C LEU A 80 11.21 8.11 -12.25
N LYS A 81 12.04 7.99 -13.28
CA LYS A 81 12.62 6.70 -13.71
C LYS A 81 13.46 6.08 -12.59
N LYS A 82 14.35 6.85 -11.95
CA LYS A 82 15.17 6.38 -10.82
C LYS A 82 14.32 5.91 -9.65
N LEU A 83 13.28 6.68 -9.30
CA LEU A 83 12.34 6.31 -8.23
C LEU A 83 11.54 5.05 -8.60
N GLY A 84 11.08 4.95 -9.84
CA GLY A 84 10.40 3.76 -10.37
C GLY A 84 11.27 2.50 -10.24
N THR A 85 12.51 2.55 -10.70
CA THR A 85 13.45 1.43 -10.56
C THR A 85 13.72 1.08 -9.10
N ARG A 86 13.86 2.08 -8.22
CA ARG A 86 14.05 1.84 -6.78
C ARG A 86 12.84 1.13 -6.16
N LEU A 87 11.63 1.54 -6.50
CA LEU A 87 10.41 0.91 -6.00
C LEU A 87 10.27 -0.52 -6.52
N GLU A 88 10.55 -0.78 -7.79
CA GLU A 88 10.55 -2.13 -8.35
C GLU A 88 11.53 -3.06 -7.63
N LEU A 89 12.74 -2.57 -7.32
CA LEU A 89 13.72 -3.34 -6.55
C LEU A 89 13.23 -3.61 -5.12
N GLN A 90 12.61 -2.62 -4.46
CA GLN A 90 12.02 -2.80 -3.15
C GLN A 90 10.88 -3.83 -3.17
N ILE A 91 9.99 -3.77 -4.15
CA ILE A 91 8.88 -4.72 -4.31
C ILE A 91 9.43 -6.13 -4.52
N LYS A 92 10.43 -6.31 -5.39
CA LYS A 92 11.08 -7.61 -5.60
C LYS A 92 11.71 -8.15 -4.31
N SER A 93 12.43 -7.31 -3.57
CA SER A 93 13.04 -7.71 -2.30
C SER A 93 12.02 -8.14 -1.23
N LEU A 94 10.87 -7.47 -1.20
CA LEU A 94 9.77 -7.79 -0.29
C LEU A 94 9.08 -9.09 -0.69
N ASP A 95 8.84 -9.31 -1.99
CA ASP A 95 8.25 -10.55 -2.49
C ASP A 95 9.15 -11.77 -2.23
N GLU A 96 10.46 -11.62 -2.47
CA GLU A 96 11.44 -12.65 -2.13
C GLU A 96 11.49 -12.95 -0.62
N SER A 97 11.45 -11.91 0.21
CA SER A 97 11.42 -12.07 1.67
C SER A 97 10.15 -12.77 2.13
N LYS A 98 9.00 -12.40 1.56
CA LYS A 98 7.72 -13.05 1.84
C LYS A 98 7.74 -14.52 1.45
N LYS A 99 8.23 -14.85 0.25
CA LYS A 99 8.40 -16.25 -0.20
C LYS A 99 9.27 -17.07 0.74
N ARG A 100 10.42 -16.53 1.16
CA ARG A 100 11.31 -17.19 2.13
C ARG A 100 10.63 -17.44 3.47
N LEU A 101 9.83 -16.48 3.95
CA LEU A 101 9.07 -16.64 5.19
C LEU A 101 7.97 -17.70 5.05
N ASP A 102 7.19 -17.65 3.97
CA ASP A 102 6.13 -18.62 3.70
C ASP A 102 6.70 -20.03 3.59
N ASP A 103 7.84 -20.21 2.92
CA ASP A 103 8.51 -21.50 2.80
C ASP A 103 9.09 -21.97 4.14
N SER A 104 9.67 -21.07 4.94
CA SER A 104 10.12 -21.39 6.30
C SER A 104 8.96 -21.84 7.19
N VAL A 105 7.81 -21.17 7.11
CA VAL A 105 6.61 -21.55 7.85
C VAL A 105 6.08 -22.90 7.38
N LYS A 106 6.03 -23.16 6.08
CA LYS A 106 5.63 -24.47 5.53
C LYS A 106 6.54 -25.59 6.03
N VAL A 107 7.85 -25.42 5.94
CA VAL A 107 8.82 -26.42 6.41
C VAL A 107 8.66 -26.65 7.92
N LYS A 108 8.52 -25.59 8.72
CA LYS A 108 8.29 -25.72 10.16
C LYS A 108 7.00 -26.47 10.47
N LYS A 109 5.90 -26.17 9.77
CA LYS A 109 4.62 -26.88 9.91
C LYS A 109 4.76 -28.36 9.56
N LEU A 110 5.39 -28.70 8.43
CA LEU A 110 5.62 -30.09 8.04
C LEU A 110 6.44 -30.86 9.08
N LEU A 111 7.53 -30.26 9.57
CA LEU A 111 8.36 -30.88 10.61
C LEU A 111 7.60 -31.05 11.94
N GLN A 112 6.75 -30.09 12.30
CA GLN A 112 5.90 -30.19 13.49
C GLN A 112 4.84 -31.29 13.33
N ASP A 113 4.16 -31.33 12.19
CA ASP A 113 3.16 -32.34 11.85
C ASP A 113 3.77 -33.75 11.86
N GLU A 114 4.98 -33.93 11.29
CA GLU A 114 5.68 -35.22 11.33
C GLU A 114 6.05 -35.64 12.75
N LYS A 115 6.60 -34.73 13.56
CA LYS A 115 6.93 -35.00 14.95
C LYS A 115 5.68 -35.37 15.75
N GLN A 116 4.59 -34.66 15.52
CA GLN A 116 3.31 -34.91 16.17
C GLN A 116 2.73 -36.28 15.77
N LYS A 117 2.74 -36.62 14.47
CA LYS A 117 2.31 -37.94 13.97
C LYS A 117 3.14 -39.07 14.60
N LYS A 118 4.47 -38.90 14.69
CA LYS A 118 5.36 -39.88 15.33
C LYS A 118 5.01 -40.07 16.81
N MET A 119 4.80 -38.97 17.55
CA MET A 119 4.41 -39.02 18.95
C MET A 119 3.08 -39.74 19.14
N ILE A 120 2.05 -39.38 18.36
CA ILE A 120 0.74 -40.06 18.41
C ILE A 120 0.88 -41.55 18.08
N ALA A 121 1.70 -41.91 17.09
CA ALA A 121 1.93 -43.30 16.74
C ALA A 121 2.57 -44.10 17.90
N VAL A 122 3.45 -43.49 18.70
CA VAL A 122 4.01 -44.12 19.90
C VAL A 122 2.91 -44.41 20.92
N PHE A 123 2.05 -43.42 21.22
CA PHE A 123 0.93 -43.62 22.14
C PHE A 123 -0.09 -44.66 21.65
N LYS A 124 -0.33 -44.74 20.33
CA LYS A 124 -1.21 -45.75 19.73
C LYS A 124 -0.66 -47.18 19.78
N LYS A 125 0.65 -47.33 19.67
CA LYS A 125 1.32 -48.66 19.76
C LYS A 125 1.50 -49.13 21.20
N MET A 126 1.43 -48.21 22.16
CA MET A 126 1.54 -48.51 23.58
C MET A 126 0.25 -49.12 24.12
N ARG A 127 0.36 -49.91 25.19
CA ARG A 127 -0.82 -50.43 25.89
C ARG A 127 -1.64 -49.27 26.50
N PRO A 128 -2.98 -49.30 26.41
CA PRO A 128 -3.84 -48.21 26.89
C PRO A 128 -3.60 -47.82 28.35
N GLU A 129 -3.31 -48.78 29.22
CA GLU A 129 -3.02 -48.57 30.64
C GLU A 129 -1.77 -47.71 30.83
N GLN A 130 -0.70 -48.06 30.10
CA GLN A 130 0.58 -47.35 30.15
C GLN A 130 0.48 -45.96 29.53
N ALA A 131 -0.25 -45.85 28.41
CA ALA A 131 -0.49 -44.58 27.75
C ALA A 131 -1.32 -43.62 28.64
N GLY A 132 -2.35 -44.12 29.32
CA GLY A 132 -3.14 -43.34 30.29
C GLY A 132 -2.29 -42.83 31.46
N GLN A 133 -1.49 -43.71 32.07
CA GLN A 133 -0.57 -43.33 33.16
C GLN A 133 0.46 -42.28 32.73
N LEU A 134 0.99 -42.38 31.50
CA LEU A 134 1.93 -41.39 30.97
C LEU A 134 1.25 -40.05 30.68
N MET A 135 0.04 -40.10 30.12
CA MET A 135 -0.77 -38.91 29.83
C MET A 135 -1.12 -38.14 31.10
N ASP A 136 -1.34 -38.83 32.22
CA ASP A 136 -1.64 -38.20 33.51
C ASP A 136 -0.45 -37.49 34.14
N LYS A 137 0.78 -37.82 33.73
CA LYS A 137 2.00 -37.10 34.12
C LYS A 137 2.24 -35.84 33.27
N LEU A 138 1.55 -35.70 32.15
CA LEU A 138 1.63 -34.49 31.33
C LEU A 138 0.81 -33.36 31.94
N GLU A 139 1.28 -32.14 31.71
CA GLU A 139 0.51 -30.92 31.94
C GLU A 139 -0.87 -31.01 31.27
N GLU A 140 -1.86 -30.40 31.90
CA GLU A 140 -3.25 -30.59 31.52
C GLU A 140 -3.51 -30.21 30.06
N ASP A 141 -3.05 -29.04 29.65
CA ASP A 141 -3.28 -28.50 28.31
C ASP A 141 -2.55 -29.31 27.23
N LYS A 142 -1.37 -29.84 27.53
CA LYS A 142 -0.60 -30.71 26.60
C LYS A 142 -1.29 -32.05 26.38
N ALA A 143 -1.85 -32.64 27.43
CA ALA A 143 -2.59 -33.88 27.30
C ALA A 143 -3.88 -33.68 26.52
N ILE A 144 -4.63 -32.62 26.79
CA ILE A 144 -5.87 -32.31 26.05
C ILE A 144 -5.56 -32.08 24.58
N PHE A 145 -4.51 -31.31 24.27
CA PHE A 145 -4.03 -31.14 22.90
C PHE A 145 -3.72 -32.49 22.23
N LEU A 146 -3.04 -33.40 22.92
CA LEU A 146 -2.71 -34.71 22.38
C LEU A 146 -3.94 -35.61 22.18
N LEU A 147 -4.90 -35.58 23.12
CA LEU A 147 -6.17 -36.32 23.01
C LEU A 147 -7.01 -35.85 21.82
N ASN A 148 -7.05 -34.53 21.57
CA ASN A 148 -7.77 -33.96 20.42
C ASN A 148 -7.19 -34.37 19.06
N GLN A 149 -5.94 -34.84 19.04
CA GLN A 149 -5.23 -35.24 17.83
C GLN A 149 -5.31 -36.74 17.59
N MET A 150 -5.83 -37.49 18.56
CA MET A 150 -6.11 -38.93 18.43
C MET A 150 -7.51 -39.17 17.87
N ASP A 151 -7.71 -40.35 17.27
CA ASP A 151 -9.05 -40.79 16.89
C ASP A 151 -9.88 -41.13 18.14
N THR A 152 -11.18 -40.84 18.06
CA THR A 152 -12.13 -41.04 19.17
C THR A 152 -12.13 -42.49 19.69
N LYS A 153 -11.85 -43.47 18.83
CA LYS A 153 -11.78 -44.90 19.20
C LYS A 153 -10.55 -45.23 20.06
N THR A 154 -9.42 -44.58 19.80
CA THR A 154 -8.23 -44.71 20.64
C THR A 154 -8.44 -43.98 21.96
N VAL A 155 -9.00 -42.77 21.92
CA VAL A 155 -9.29 -42.00 23.14
C VAL A 155 -10.27 -42.74 24.06
N SER A 156 -11.33 -43.35 23.52
CA SER A 156 -12.30 -44.10 24.32
C SER A 156 -11.69 -45.29 25.07
N LYS A 157 -10.64 -45.91 24.52
CA LYS A 157 -9.87 -46.96 25.20
C LYS A 157 -8.93 -46.41 26.28
N LEU A 158 -8.53 -45.15 26.19
CA LEU A 158 -7.67 -44.48 27.17
C LEU A 158 -8.47 -43.90 28.36
N VAL A 159 -9.71 -43.46 28.13
CA VAL A 159 -10.58 -42.85 29.14
C VAL A 159 -10.64 -43.60 30.47
N PRO A 160 -10.77 -44.95 30.52
CA PRO A 160 -10.80 -45.69 31.79
C PRO A 160 -9.52 -45.56 32.63
N TYR A 161 -8.40 -45.20 32.01
CA TYR A 161 -7.07 -45.14 32.61
C TYR A 161 -6.57 -43.70 32.80
N LEU A 162 -7.43 -42.71 32.60
CA LEU A 162 -7.13 -41.28 32.79
C LEU A 162 -7.81 -40.75 34.06
N LYS A 163 -7.24 -39.70 34.66
CA LYS A 163 -7.88 -38.96 35.74
C LYS A 163 -9.20 -38.34 35.28
N GLN A 164 -10.27 -38.56 36.05
CA GLN A 164 -11.62 -38.07 35.76
C GLN A 164 -11.71 -36.55 35.49
N PRO A 165 -11.07 -35.66 36.27
CA PRO A 165 -11.10 -34.22 35.99
C PRO A 165 -10.61 -33.86 34.58
N ARG A 166 -9.57 -34.56 34.11
CA ARG A 166 -8.98 -34.36 32.78
C ARG A 166 -9.93 -34.78 31.67
N VAL A 167 -10.60 -35.92 31.84
CA VAL A 167 -11.60 -36.43 30.89
C VAL A 167 -12.77 -35.47 30.77
N VAL A 168 -13.30 -34.98 31.89
CA VAL A 168 -14.40 -34.02 31.92
C VAL A 168 -14.01 -32.71 31.22
N LYS A 169 -12.79 -32.20 31.48
CA LYS A 169 -12.26 -31.00 30.80
C LYS A 169 -12.16 -31.22 29.29
N TRP A 170 -11.58 -32.35 28.85
CA TRP A 170 -11.49 -32.72 27.44
C TRP A 170 -12.87 -32.79 26.76
N ILE A 171 -13.86 -33.43 27.39
CA ILE A 171 -15.24 -33.48 26.87
C ILE A 171 -15.83 -32.07 26.77
N THR A 172 -15.69 -31.26 27.81
CA THR A 172 -16.25 -29.90 27.88
C THR A 172 -15.68 -29.00 26.77
N GLU A 173 -14.38 -29.10 26.51
CA GLU A 173 -13.72 -28.32 25.45
C GLU A 173 -14.17 -28.75 24.05
N ASN A 174 -14.33 -30.07 23.82
CA ASN A 174 -14.81 -30.57 22.54
C ASN A 174 -16.30 -30.25 22.29
N LEU A 175 -17.11 -30.20 23.35
CA LEU A 175 -18.50 -29.77 23.26
C LEU A 175 -18.63 -28.26 22.99
N LYS A 176 -17.76 -27.42 23.59
CA LYS A 176 -17.73 -25.98 23.34
C LYS A 176 -17.35 -25.60 21.90
N GLY A 177 -16.66 -26.50 21.20
CA GLY A 177 -16.31 -26.33 19.78
C GLY A 177 -17.37 -26.83 18.80
N MET A 178 -18.49 -27.39 19.29
CA MET A 178 -19.62 -27.82 18.48
C MET A 178 -20.60 -26.63 18.31
N PRO A 179 -21.05 -26.32 17.08
CA PRO A 179 -21.99 -25.22 16.83
C PRO A 179 -23.35 -25.45 17.51
#